data_AF-S4ANA1-F1
#
_entry.id   AF-S4ANA1-F1
#
_cell.length_a   1.000
_cell.length_b   1.000
_cell.length_c   1.000
_cell.angle_alpha   90.00
_cell.angle_beta   90.00
_cell.angle_gamma   90.00
#
_symmetry.space_group_name_H-M   'P 1'
#
loop_
_entity.id
_entity.type
_entity.pdbx_description
1 polymer ?
#
loop_
_entity_poly.entity_id
_entity_poly.type
_entity_poly.pdbx_seq_one_letter_code
_entity_poly.pdbx_strand_id
1 'polypeptide(L)'
;MKSNIGHTQAASGVAGVIKMVMAMRHGLLPENLHTDMPSTHVDWSAGAVELLTEARAWPEAGRPRRTGVSSFGVSGTNAHVIVEQAPAEEPTEATKTSVLSTAVPWLVSARGADALRAQADRLREHVTADGGLDPVDVGWTLLSGRSPLEHRAVLFGRERAEFLSGLATVADGGDGPGLVSGSTVEGRLGLVFTGQGSQRIGMGRELYETFPAFAEALDEVCAHLDGLLERPLKDVMFGTDADLLEQTGYAQPALFAVEVALYRLAESFGVRPEIAGDRRRPLDRRAGSRVRSRAVVVGGCGPTGGCTRQVDAVTARGRRDARRAGGRGRGPSAAGGHERPCRCGGRQRPRPGGALR
;
A
#
# COMPACT_ATOMS: atom_id res chain seq x y z
N MET A 1 25.37 -27.78 -18.04
CA MET A 1 24.21 -27.93 -17.11
C MET A 1 24.43 -29.18 -16.26
N LYS A 2 24.22 -30.40 -16.78
CA LYS A 2 24.45 -31.63 -16.00
C LYS A 2 25.92 -31.80 -15.58
N SER A 3 26.84 -31.33 -16.42
CA SER A 3 28.26 -31.19 -16.11
C SER A 3 28.56 -30.26 -14.91
N ASN A 4 27.64 -29.36 -14.55
CA ASN A 4 27.83 -28.37 -13.47
C ASN A 4 27.10 -28.77 -12.18
N ILE A 5 25.84 -29.23 -12.30
CA ILE A 5 24.96 -29.48 -11.13
C ILE A 5 24.43 -30.92 -11.07
N GLY A 6 24.99 -31.83 -11.87
CA GLY A 6 24.56 -33.22 -11.93
C GLY A 6 23.20 -33.43 -12.61
N HIS A 7 22.66 -34.64 -12.48
CA HIS A 7 21.36 -35.00 -13.04
C HIS A 7 20.25 -34.75 -12.00
N THR A 8 19.54 -33.63 -12.12
CA THR A 8 18.45 -33.21 -11.21
C THR A 8 17.13 -33.98 -11.44
N GLN A 9 17.23 -35.21 -11.92
CA GLN A 9 16.11 -36.10 -12.24
C GLN A 9 15.00 -35.37 -13.02
N ALA A 10 13.78 -35.32 -12.49
CA ALA A 10 12.61 -34.70 -13.10
C ALA A 10 12.81 -33.22 -13.46
N ALA A 11 13.70 -32.49 -12.76
CA ALA A 11 13.98 -31.08 -13.05
C ALA A 11 15.02 -30.86 -14.17
N SER A 12 15.57 -31.92 -14.75
CA SER A 12 16.69 -31.80 -15.71
C SER A 12 16.31 -31.07 -16.99
N GLY A 13 15.09 -31.28 -17.48
CA GLY A 13 14.59 -30.60 -18.67
C GLY A 13 14.50 -29.09 -18.46
N VAL A 14 13.78 -28.66 -17.41
CA VAL A 14 13.58 -27.23 -17.10
C VAL A 14 14.88 -26.53 -16.71
N ALA A 15 15.80 -27.20 -16.02
CA ALA A 15 17.13 -26.64 -15.73
C ALA A 15 17.94 -26.40 -17.03
N GLY A 16 17.77 -27.23 -18.06
CA GLY A 16 18.31 -27.00 -19.39
C GLY A 16 17.71 -25.76 -20.07
N VAL A 17 16.38 -25.59 -19.96
CA VAL A 17 15.69 -24.38 -20.46
C VAL A 17 16.18 -23.13 -19.75
N ILE A 18 16.28 -23.14 -18.42
CA ILE A 18 16.79 -22.01 -17.62
C ILE A 18 18.21 -21.63 -18.04
N LYS A 19 19.12 -22.62 -18.19
CA LYS A 19 20.49 -22.37 -18.71
C LYS A 19 20.41 -21.57 -20.01
N MET A 20 19.58 -22.03 -20.94
CA MET A 20 19.54 -21.46 -22.28
C MET A 20 18.88 -20.08 -22.32
N VAL A 21 17.83 -19.84 -21.52
CA VAL A 21 17.23 -18.51 -21.37
C VAL A 21 18.23 -17.52 -20.79
N MET A 22 19.00 -17.91 -19.77
CA MET A 22 20.06 -17.06 -19.23
C MET A 22 21.18 -16.81 -20.25
N ALA A 23 21.59 -17.83 -21.00
CA ALA A 23 22.57 -17.68 -22.08
C ALA A 23 22.11 -16.68 -23.16
N MET A 24 20.82 -16.67 -23.51
CA MET A 24 20.25 -15.68 -24.44
C MET A 24 20.26 -14.27 -23.86
N ARG A 25 19.84 -14.11 -22.59
CA ARG A 25 19.82 -12.81 -21.90
C ARG A 25 21.21 -12.19 -21.79
N HIS A 26 22.23 -13.01 -21.55
CA HIS A 26 23.61 -12.55 -21.41
C HIS A 26 24.39 -12.55 -22.73
N GLY A 27 23.80 -13.03 -23.83
CA GLY A 27 24.51 -13.16 -25.11
C GLY A 27 25.77 -14.04 -25.03
N LEU A 28 25.79 -15.02 -24.13
CA LEU A 28 26.97 -15.84 -23.82
C LEU A 28 26.57 -17.32 -23.69
N LEU A 29 27.30 -18.19 -24.37
CA LEU A 29 27.20 -19.63 -24.23
C LEU A 29 28.24 -20.11 -23.19
N PRO A 30 27.82 -20.64 -22.02
CA PRO A 30 28.75 -21.10 -21.00
C PRO A 30 29.23 -22.53 -21.28
N GLU A 31 30.52 -22.78 -20.99
CA GLU A 31 31.23 -24.04 -21.23
C GLU A 31 30.56 -25.28 -20.63
N ASN A 32 30.90 -26.44 -21.19
CA ASN A 32 30.62 -27.74 -20.63
C ASN A 32 31.88 -28.27 -19.92
N LEU A 33 31.77 -28.50 -18.62
CA LEU A 33 32.83 -29.12 -17.82
C LEU A 33 33.06 -30.58 -18.20
N HIS A 34 34.27 -31.07 -17.92
CA HIS A 34 34.70 -32.46 -18.12
C HIS A 34 34.70 -32.90 -19.59
N THR A 35 35.10 -32.00 -20.50
CA THR A 35 35.14 -32.24 -21.94
C THR A 35 36.54 -32.17 -22.56
N ASP A 36 37.61 -32.22 -21.74
CA ASP A 36 39.01 -32.12 -22.19
C ASP A 36 39.39 -33.20 -23.21
N MET A 37 38.79 -34.38 -23.09
CA MET A 37 38.91 -35.46 -24.06
C MET A 37 37.51 -35.85 -24.55
N PRO A 38 37.12 -35.46 -25.78
CA PRO A 38 35.86 -35.87 -26.38
C PRO A 38 35.75 -37.39 -26.47
N SER A 39 34.53 -37.93 -26.38
CA SER A 39 34.30 -39.38 -26.47
C SER A 39 34.78 -39.95 -27.81
N THR A 40 35.56 -41.03 -27.77
CA THR A 40 36.04 -41.77 -28.96
C THR A 40 34.96 -42.60 -29.66
N HIS A 41 33.78 -42.73 -29.04
CA HIS A 41 32.63 -43.46 -29.60
C HIS A 41 31.77 -42.61 -30.54
N VAL A 42 32.15 -41.34 -30.74
CA VAL A 42 31.45 -40.38 -31.61
C VAL A 42 32.45 -39.88 -32.65
N ASP A 43 32.07 -39.93 -33.93
CA ASP A 43 32.82 -39.26 -34.99
C ASP A 43 32.47 -37.77 -35.02
N TRP A 44 33.30 -36.97 -34.34
CA TRP A 44 33.14 -35.52 -34.28
C TRP A 44 33.50 -34.81 -35.60
N SER A 45 34.21 -35.47 -36.52
CA SER A 45 34.65 -34.88 -37.78
C SER A 45 33.57 -34.89 -38.87
N ALA A 46 32.61 -35.81 -38.78
CA ALA A 46 31.56 -35.99 -39.79
C ALA A 46 30.38 -35.01 -39.68
N GLY A 47 30.31 -34.17 -38.64
CA GLY A 47 29.14 -33.36 -38.31
C GLY A 47 29.41 -31.87 -38.10
N ALA A 48 28.33 -31.09 -38.05
CA ALA A 48 28.36 -29.67 -37.70
C ALA A 48 28.17 -29.42 -36.17
N VAL A 49 28.52 -30.41 -35.35
CA VAL A 49 28.33 -30.37 -33.89
C VAL A 49 29.69 -30.27 -33.21
N GLU A 50 29.84 -29.25 -32.37
CA GLU A 50 31.05 -28.98 -31.61
C GLU A 50 30.72 -28.98 -30.11
N LEU A 51 31.61 -29.55 -29.29
CA LEU A 51 31.51 -29.42 -27.84
C LEU A 51 31.93 -28.02 -27.43
N LEU A 52 31.13 -27.42 -26.55
CA LEU A 52 31.43 -26.11 -25.99
C LEU A 52 32.45 -26.25 -24.85
N THR A 53 33.74 -26.34 -25.19
CA THR A 53 34.85 -26.54 -24.23
C THR A 53 35.22 -25.26 -23.48
N GLU A 54 34.91 -24.10 -24.05
CA GLU A 54 35.14 -22.78 -23.44
C GLU A 54 33.88 -21.90 -23.55
N ALA A 55 33.75 -20.93 -22.65
CA ALA A 55 32.67 -19.96 -22.72
C ALA A 55 32.91 -18.99 -23.89
N ARG A 56 31.88 -18.76 -24.71
CA ARG A 56 31.99 -17.90 -25.90
C ARG A 56 30.76 -17.02 -26.07
N ALA A 57 30.96 -15.85 -26.68
CA ALA A 57 29.86 -14.99 -27.09
C ALA A 57 28.90 -15.75 -28.01
N TRP A 58 27.59 -15.57 -27.80
CA TRP A 58 26.56 -16.09 -28.68
C TRP A 58 26.36 -15.11 -29.84
N PRO A 59 26.82 -15.43 -31.06
CA PRO A 59 26.90 -14.46 -32.15
C PRO A 59 25.54 -13.84 -32.49
N GLU A 60 25.55 -12.54 -32.80
CA GLU A 60 24.42 -11.87 -33.41
C GLU A 60 24.47 -12.10 -34.93
N ALA A 61 23.44 -12.76 -35.45
CA ALA A 61 23.42 -13.21 -36.85
C ALA A 61 22.27 -12.59 -37.64
N GLY A 62 21.78 -11.40 -37.24
CA GLY A 62 20.63 -10.74 -37.87
C GLY A 62 19.31 -11.53 -37.75
N ARG A 63 19.26 -12.52 -36.86
CA ARG A 63 18.09 -13.36 -36.57
C ARG A 63 18.02 -13.71 -35.09
N PRO A 64 16.83 -13.98 -34.53
CA PRO A 64 16.69 -14.41 -33.15
C PRO A 64 17.56 -15.63 -32.84
N ARG A 65 18.25 -15.61 -31.69
CA ARG A 65 18.98 -16.79 -31.20
C ARG A 65 17.99 -17.93 -30.93
N ARG A 66 18.34 -19.14 -31.36
CA ARG A 66 17.53 -20.35 -31.17
C ARG A 66 18.37 -21.48 -30.59
N THR A 67 17.76 -22.31 -29.77
CA THR A 67 18.40 -23.51 -29.20
C THR A 67 17.40 -24.62 -28.97
N GLY A 68 17.88 -25.86 -29.05
CA GLY A 68 17.13 -27.05 -28.69
C GLY A 68 17.50 -27.54 -27.29
N VAL A 69 16.50 -27.93 -26.50
CA VAL A 69 16.67 -28.62 -25.22
C VAL A 69 16.01 -29.99 -25.31
N SER A 70 16.84 -31.04 -25.21
CA SER A 70 16.38 -32.44 -25.25
C SER A 70 16.37 -33.06 -23.86
N SER A 71 15.37 -33.91 -23.60
CA SER A 71 15.29 -34.75 -22.42
C SER A 71 14.76 -36.13 -22.79
N PHE A 72 15.52 -37.17 -22.44
CA PHE A 72 15.22 -38.57 -22.76
C PHE A 72 15.02 -39.34 -21.47
N GLY A 73 13.78 -39.78 -21.21
CA GLY A 73 13.42 -40.49 -20.00
C GLY A 73 13.79 -41.97 -20.08
N VAL A 74 14.13 -42.57 -18.93
CA VAL A 74 14.45 -44.00 -18.84
C VAL A 74 13.29 -44.91 -19.27
N SER A 75 12.05 -44.43 -19.16
CA SER A 75 10.84 -45.12 -19.65
C SER A 75 10.72 -45.15 -21.18
N GLY A 76 11.63 -44.47 -21.91
CA GLY A 76 11.56 -44.30 -23.37
C GLY A 76 10.75 -43.09 -23.82
N THR A 77 10.17 -42.30 -22.90
CA THR A 77 9.50 -41.05 -23.26
C THR A 77 10.51 -39.93 -23.52
N ASN A 78 10.43 -39.34 -24.71
CA ASN A 78 11.36 -38.32 -25.18
C ASN A 78 10.65 -36.97 -25.34
N ALA A 79 11.33 -35.88 -24.97
CA ALA A 79 10.86 -34.52 -25.19
C ALA A 79 11.98 -33.68 -25.79
N HIS A 80 11.61 -32.80 -26.72
CA HIS A 80 12.49 -31.80 -27.33
C HIS A 80 11.76 -30.47 -27.44
N VAL A 81 12.38 -29.40 -26.96
CA VAL A 81 11.81 -28.04 -27.00
C VAL A 81 12.77 -27.13 -27.73
N ILE A 82 12.24 -26.32 -28.64
CA ILE A 82 12.97 -25.23 -29.31
C ILE A 82 12.64 -23.94 -28.57
N VAL A 83 13.67 -23.24 -28.11
CA VAL A 83 13.56 -21.93 -27.44
C VAL A 83 14.11 -20.87 -28.39
N GLU A 84 13.39 -19.77 -28.52
CA GLU A 84 13.77 -18.61 -29.32
C GLU A 84 13.91 -17.38 -28.42
N GLN A 85 14.87 -16.52 -28.75
CA GLN A 85 15.07 -15.22 -28.12
C GLN A 85 13.81 -14.35 -28.24
N ALA A 86 13.44 -13.68 -27.13
CA ALA A 86 12.34 -12.72 -27.16
C ALA A 86 12.62 -11.59 -28.18
N PRO A 87 11.58 -11.04 -28.83
CA PRO A 87 11.74 -9.83 -29.65
C PRO A 87 12.44 -8.72 -28.87
N ALA A 88 13.25 -7.91 -29.56
CA ALA A 88 13.79 -6.71 -28.95
C ALA A 88 12.61 -5.77 -28.65
N GLU A 89 12.45 -5.37 -27.40
CA GLU A 89 11.56 -4.26 -27.06
C GLU A 89 12.22 -2.98 -27.56
N GLU A 90 11.54 -2.26 -28.46
CA GLU A 90 11.95 -0.91 -28.79
C GLU A 90 11.87 -0.07 -27.50
N PRO A 91 12.93 0.67 -27.14
CA PRO A 91 12.89 1.53 -25.98
C PRO A 91 11.76 2.54 -26.20
N THR A 92 10.63 2.30 -25.53
CA THR A 92 9.56 3.27 -25.50
C THR A 92 10.12 4.45 -24.74
N GLU A 93 10.23 5.60 -25.41
CA GLU A 93 10.71 6.82 -24.78
C GLU A 93 9.80 7.09 -23.58
N ALA A 94 10.31 6.78 -22.38
CA ALA A 94 9.52 6.90 -21.17
C ALA A 94 9.17 8.38 -21.07
N THR A 95 7.90 8.69 -21.34
CA THR A 95 7.38 10.01 -21.04
C THR A 95 7.51 10.12 -19.53
N LYS A 96 8.57 10.80 -19.07
CA LYS A 96 8.74 11.18 -17.68
C LYS A 96 7.61 12.16 -17.39
N THR A 97 6.44 11.60 -17.17
CA THR A 97 5.31 12.35 -16.68
C THR A 97 5.80 12.81 -15.32
N SER A 98 6.12 14.09 -15.22
CA SER A 98 6.56 14.76 -14.00
C SER A 98 5.36 14.84 -13.06
N VAL A 99 4.86 13.69 -12.65
CA VAL A 99 3.74 13.57 -11.72
C VAL A 99 4.34 13.07 -10.43
N LEU A 100 4.26 13.95 -9.43
CA LEU A 100 4.39 13.75 -7.99
C LEU A 100 5.69 14.30 -7.40
N SER A 101 5.70 15.61 -7.15
CA SER A 101 6.72 16.33 -6.38
C SER A 101 6.69 16.05 -4.87
N THR A 102 5.75 15.23 -4.38
CA THR A 102 5.45 15.11 -2.95
C THR A 102 6.16 13.91 -2.29
N ALA A 103 5.94 12.67 -2.75
CA ALA A 103 6.69 11.47 -2.35
C ALA A 103 6.25 10.24 -3.17
N VAL A 104 7.16 9.28 -3.36
CA VAL A 104 6.89 7.96 -3.94
C VAL A 104 6.77 6.92 -2.82
N PRO A 105 5.70 6.10 -2.78
CA PRO A 105 5.55 5.04 -1.79
C PRO A 105 6.26 3.74 -2.23
N TRP A 106 7.10 3.17 -1.37
CA TRP A 106 7.60 1.80 -1.50
C TRP A 106 6.92 0.89 -0.48
N LEU A 107 6.12 -0.06 -0.97
CA LEU A 107 5.45 -1.06 -0.14
C LEU A 107 6.29 -2.34 -0.05
N VAL A 108 6.65 -2.73 1.17
CA VAL A 108 7.25 -4.03 1.46
C VAL A 108 6.28 -4.83 2.31
N SER A 109 6.07 -6.11 1.99
CA SER A 109 5.21 -6.98 2.80
C SER A 109 5.75 -8.40 2.95
N ALA A 110 5.38 -9.05 4.05
CA ALA A 110 5.72 -10.44 4.35
C ALA A 110 4.68 -11.10 5.27
N ARG A 111 4.74 -12.43 5.42
CA ARG A 111 3.84 -13.21 6.31
C ARG A 111 4.17 -13.09 7.81
N GLY A 112 5.23 -12.36 8.17
CA GLY A 112 5.70 -12.23 9.54
C GLY A 112 6.70 -11.09 9.69
N ALA A 113 6.89 -10.59 10.90
CA ALA A 113 7.80 -9.47 11.19
C ALA A 113 9.25 -9.78 10.78
N ASP A 114 9.79 -10.95 11.12
CA ASP A 114 11.17 -11.31 10.74
C ASP A 114 11.34 -11.45 9.22
N ALA A 115 10.32 -11.98 8.54
CA ALA A 115 10.32 -12.07 7.09
C ALA A 115 10.22 -10.69 6.42
N LEU A 116 9.54 -9.72 7.05
CA LEU A 116 9.48 -8.33 6.60
C LEU A 116 10.87 -7.67 6.69
N ARG A 117 11.56 -7.85 7.82
CA ARG A 117 12.94 -7.37 8.01
C ARG A 117 13.88 -7.95 6.94
N ALA A 118 13.85 -9.27 6.76
CA ALA A 118 14.66 -9.93 5.75
C ALA A 118 14.31 -9.50 4.31
N GLN A 119 13.05 -9.19 4.03
CA GLN A 119 12.64 -8.68 2.72
C GLN A 119 13.13 -7.24 2.49
N ALA A 120 13.11 -6.40 3.53
CA ALA A 120 13.65 -5.04 3.46
C ALA A 120 15.16 -5.06 3.19
N ASP A 121 15.92 -5.94 3.87
CA ASP A 121 17.35 -6.10 3.60
C ASP A 121 17.64 -6.57 2.18
N ARG A 122 16.93 -7.59 1.68
CA ARG A 122 17.10 -8.05 0.28
C ARG A 122 16.81 -6.94 -0.73
N LEU A 123 15.78 -6.14 -0.49
CA LEU A 123 15.47 -5.01 -1.34
C LEU A 123 16.55 -3.93 -1.26
N ARG A 124 17.07 -3.66 -0.04
CA ARG A 124 18.17 -2.72 0.17
C ARG A 124 19.43 -3.15 -0.59
N GLU A 125 19.80 -4.43 -0.50
CA GLU A 125 20.93 -5.00 -1.25
C GLU A 125 20.74 -4.86 -2.76
N HIS A 126 19.56 -5.20 -3.26
CA HIS A 126 19.25 -5.09 -4.69
C HIS A 126 19.35 -3.65 -5.20
N VAL A 127 18.71 -2.70 -4.51
CA VAL A 127 18.77 -1.27 -4.85
C VAL A 127 20.17 -0.71 -4.67
N THR A 128 20.96 -1.24 -3.72
CA THR A 128 22.36 -0.84 -3.54
C THR A 128 23.22 -1.29 -4.71
N ALA A 129 23.01 -2.52 -5.18
CA ALA A 129 23.77 -3.12 -6.28
C ALA A 129 23.51 -2.46 -7.64
N ASP A 130 22.31 -1.92 -7.85
CA ASP A 130 21.96 -1.21 -9.08
C ASP A 130 21.55 0.24 -8.78
N GLY A 131 22.50 1.16 -8.98
CA GLY A 131 22.27 2.60 -8.83
C GLY A 131 21.43 3.24 -9.93
N GLY A 132 21.14 2.52 -11.02
CA GLY A 132 20.36 3.01 -12.16
C GLY A 132 18.85 2.85 -12.02
N LEU A 133 18.37 2.19 -10.96
CA LEU A 133 16.94 1.96 -10.74
C LEU A 133 16.21 3.27 -10.41
N ASP A 134 15.20 3.61 -11.21
CA ASP A 134 14.28 4.72 -10.92
C ASP A 134 13.41 4.38 -9.70
N PRO A 135 13.37 5.23 -8.65
CA PRO A 135 12.52 5.00 -7.49
C PRO A 135 11.04 4.82 -7.81
N VAL A 136 10.53 5.45 -8.87
CA VAL A 136 9.13 5.30 -9.30
C VAL A 136 8.89 3.88 -9.83
N ASP A 137 9.78 3.37 -10.67
CA ASP A 137 9.67 2.01 -11.24
C ASP A 137 9.80 0.93 -10.17
N VAL A 138 10.67 1.15 -9.17
CA VAL A 138 10.77 0.26 -8.01
C VAL A 138 9.46 0.27 -7.22
N GLY A 139 8.92 1.44 -6.89
CA GLY A 139 7.65 1.57 -6.16
C GLY A 139 6.49 0.92 -6.91
N TRP A 140 6.38 1.17 -8.22
CA TRP A 140 5.40 0.55 -9.09
C TRP A 140 5.52 -0.98 -9.12
N THR A 141 6.73 -1.50 -9.25
CA THR A 141 7.00 -2.94 -9.28
C THR A 141 6.67 -3.61 -7.94
N LEU A 142 6.96 -2.95 -6.83
CA LEU A 142 6.61 -3.42 -5.49
C LEU A 142 5.09 -3.49 -5.29
N LEU A 143 4.35 -2.51 -5.80
CA LEU A 143 2.90 -2.44 -5.67
C LEU A 143 2.17 -3.41 -6.61
N SER A 144 2.57 -3.47 -7.88
CA SER A 144 1.86 -4.20 -8.94
C SER A 144 2.36 -5.64 -9.13
N GLY A 145 3.63 -5.90 -8.83
CA GLY A 145 4.31 -7.16 -9.11
C GLY A 145 4.57 -8.04 -7.89
N ARG A 146 4.02 -7.69 -6.70
CA ARG A 146 4.18 -8.48 -5.47
C ARG A 146 2.82 -8.73 -4.81
N SER A 147 2.69 -9.87 -4.16
CA SER A 147 1.49 -10.18 -3.38
C SER A 147 1.42 -9.30 -2.12
N PRO A 148 0.26 -8.73 -1.78
CA PRO A 148 0.08 -7.96 -0.56
C PRO A 148 -0.09 -8.89 0.66
N LEU A 149 0.94 -9.01 1.49
CA LEU A 149 0.96 -9.87 2.68
C LEU A 149 0.61 -9.10 3.96
N GLU A 150 0.50 -9.80 5.08
CA GLU A 150 -0.12 -9.31 6.32
C GLU A 150 0.74 -8.25 7.03
N HIS A 151 2.05 -8.49 7.19
CA HIS A 151 2.97 -7.51 7.77
C HIS A 151 3.50 -6.60 6.67
N ARG A 152 3.34 -5.29 6.86
CA ARG A 152 3.61 -4.28 5.84
C ARG A 152 4.47 -3.14 6.41
N ALA A 153 5.32 -2.61 5.56
CA ALA A 153 6.00 -1.34 5.74
C ALA A 153 5.82 -0.51 4.47
N VAL A 154 5.47 0.76 4.62
CA VAL A 154 5.40 1.74 3.53
C VAL A 154 6.41 2.82 3.83
N LEU A 155 7.36 3.00 2.91
CA LEU A 155 8.35 4.07 2.94
C LEU A 155 7.92 5.15 1.97
N PHE A 156 7.86 6.39 2.43
CA PHE A 156 7.62 7.56 1.60
C PHE A 156 8.93 8.31 1.42
N GLY A 157 9.40 8.39 0.18
CA GLY A 157 10.65 9.08 -0.15
C GLY A 157 10.63 9.64 -1.56
N ARG A 158 11.59 10.51 -1.87
CA ARG A 158 11.79 11.13 -3.18
C ARG A 158 13.09 10.66 -3.80
N GLU A 159 14.09 10.44 -2.95
CA GLU A 159 15.44 10.11 -3.38
C GLU A 159 15.86 8.73 -2.89
N ARG A 160 16.73 8.09 -3.67
CA ARG A 160 17.27 6.76 -3.38
C ARG A 160 17.87 6.65 -1.96
N ALA A 161 18.53 7.70 -1.47
CA ALA A 161 19.13 7.70 -0.14
C ALA A 161 18.08 7.56 0.98
N GLU A 162 16.93 8.21 0.84
CA GLU A 162 15.83 8.13 1.80
C GLU A 162 15.26 6.71 1.84
N PHE A 163 15.10 6.07 0.68
CA PHE A 163 14.64 4.68 0.61
C PHE A 163 15.65 3.70 1.21
N LEU A 164 16.95 3.86 0.95
CA LEU A 164 17.97 2.99 1.53
C LEU A 164 18.02 3.12 3.06
N SER A 165 17.92 4.35 3.58
CA SER A 165 17.83 4.60 5.02
C SER A 165 16.56 3.97 5.61
N GLY A 166 15.41 4.17 4.96
CA GLY A 166 14.13 3.62 5.39
C GLY A 166 14.13 2.09 5.40
N LEU A 167 14.71 1.45 4.38
CA LEU A 167 14.83 -0.01 4.33
C LEU A 167 15.74 -0.55 5.44
N ALA A 168 16.83 0.15 5.77
CA ALA A 168 17.66 -0.20 6.92
C ALA A 168 16.85 -0.11 8.23
N THR A 169 16.07 0.97 8.42
CA THR A 169 15.19 1.10 9.60
C THR A 169 14.17 -0.04 9.69
N VAL A 170 13.56 -0.46 8.57
CA VAL A 170 12.64 -1.61 8.55
C VAL A 170 13.37 -2.90 8.88
N ALA A 171 14.58 -3.11 8.33
CA ALA A 171 15.40 -4.29 8.60
C ALA A 171 15.78 -4.41 10.08
N ASP A 172 16.11 -3.29 10.73
CA ASP A 172 16.40 -3.22 12.16
C ASP A 172 15.15 -3.34 13.05
N GLY A 173 13.95 -3.31 12.46
CA GLY A 173 12.68 -3.34 13.18
C GLY A 173 12.37 -2.05 13.93
N GLY A 174 12.94 -0.92 13.50
CA GLY A 174 12.73 0.40 14.08
C GLY A 174 11.57 1.16 13.44
N ASP A 175 11.28 2.32 14.02
CA ASP A 175 10.34 3.31 13.49
C ASP A 175 11.11 4.58 13.08
N GLY A 176 10.59 5.33 12.11
CA GLY A 176 11.28 6.52 11.59
C GLY A 176 10.35 7.45 10.81
N PRO A 177 10.81 8.68 10.50
CA PRO A 177 10.05 9.62 9.68
C PRO A 177 9.81 9.03 8.29
N GLY A 178 8.60 9.17 7.77
CA GLY A 178 8.23 8.64 6.45
C GLY A 178 8.07 7.11 6.37
N LEU A 179 8.23 6.39 7.49
CA LEU A 179 7.95 4.95 7.59
C LEU A 179 6.62 4.73 8.31
N VAL A 180 5.72 3.98 7.67
CA VAL A 180 4.50 3.46 8.29
C VAL A 180 4.57 1.94 8.27
N SER A 181 4.62 1.32 9.45
CA SER A 181 4.67 -0.13 9.60
C SER A 181 3.43 -0.65 10.33
N GLY A 182 3.06 -1.90 10.09
CA GLY A 182 1.95 -2.53 10.79
C GLY A 182 1.60 -3.90 10.23
N SER A 183 0.57 -4.51 10.79
CA SER A 183 -0.05 -5.71 10.25
C SER A 183 -1.49 -5.44 9.86
N THR A 184 -1.99 -6.18 8.87
CA THR A 184 -3.40 -6.14 8.51
C THR A 184 -4.27 -6.55 9.69
N VAL A 185 -5.31 -5.77 9.95
CA VAL A 185 -6.35 -6.07 10.92
C VAL A 185 -7.69 -6.16 10.21
N GLU A 186 -8.58 -7.01 10.72
CA GLU A 186 -9.96 -7.02 10.27
C GLU A 186 -10.70 -5.80 10.86
N GLY A 187 -11.52 -5.17 10.04
CA GLY A 187 -12.30 -4.02 10.50
C GLY A 187 -13.02 -3.32 9.37
N ARG A 188 -13.97 -2.46 9.75
CA ARG A 188 -14.67 -1.58 8.81
C ARG A 188 -14.00 -0.21 8.80
N LEU A 189 -13.82 0.34 7.61
CA LEU A 189 -13.27 1.69 7.47
C LEU A 189 -14.34 2.74 7.77
N GLY A 190 -14.08 3.55 8.81
CA GLY A 190 -14.90 4.71 9.16
C GLY A 190 -14.25 6.01 8.73
N LEU A 191 -15.01 6.90 8.08
CA LEU A 191 -14.59 8.27 7.80
C LEU A 191 -15.15 9.23 8.85
N VAL A 192 -14.28 10.07 9.42
CA VAL A 192 -14.65 11.06 10.44
C VAL A 192 -14.39 12.46 9.91
N PHE A 193 -15.45 13.24 9.78
CA PHE A 193 -15.41 14.64 9.37
C PHE A 193 -15.12 15.54 10.57
N THR A 194 -14.35 16.60 10.34
CA THR A 194 -13.99 17.56 11.39
C THR A 194 -15.09 18.60 11.56
N GLY A 195 -15.11 19.24 12.72
CA GLY A 195 -15.98 20.39 12.96
C GLY A 195 -15.21 21.69 12.85
N GLN A 196 -15.93 22.81 12.97
CA GLN A 196 -15.32 24.15 13.05
C GLN A 196 -14.22 24.21 14.13
N GLY A 197 -13.12 24.88 13.80
CA GLY A 197 -11.92 25.02 14.61
C GLY A 197 -10.66 24.38 14.00
N SER A 198 -10.79 23.65 12.88
CA SER A 198 -9.66 23.07 12.13
C SER A 198 -9.24 23.90 10.92
N GLN A 199 -9.97 24.96 10.59
CA GLN A 199 -9.66 25.81 9.44
C GLN A 199 -8.35 26.57 9.65
N ARG A 200 -7.58 26.70 8.57
CA ARG A 200 -6.36 27.51 8.51
C ARG A 200 -6.20 28.09 7.12
N ILE A 201 -5.54 29.23 7.02
CA ILE A 201 -5.16 29.79 5.72
C ILE A 201 -4.30 28.79 4.94
N GLY A 202 -4.57 28.70 3.64
CA GLY A 202 -3.91 27.78 2.72
C GLY A 202 -4.28 26.31 2.90
N MET A 203 -5.34 25.98 3.67
CA MET A 203 -5.77 24.59 3.80
C MET A 203 -6.15 23.99 2.44
N GLY A 204 -5.56 22.83 2.10
CA GLY A 204 -5.83 22.16 0.83
C GLY A 204 -5.14 22.75 -0.40
N ARG A 205 -4.36 23.85 -0.30
CA ARG A 205 -3.71 24.46 -1.47
C ARG A 205 -2.74 23.51 -2.17
N GLU A 206 -1.82 22.90 -1.42
CA GLU A 206 -0.84 21.96 -1.99
C GLU A 206 -1.55 20.75 -2.63
N LEU A 207 -2.65 20.29 -2.04
CA LEU A 207 -3.46 19.21 -2.62
C LEU A 207 -4.15 19.64 -3.91
N TYR A 208 -4.65 20.87 -3.97
CA TYR A 208 -5.24 21.47 -5.17
C TYR A 208 -4.23 21.55 -6.32
N GLU A 209 -2.99 21.95 -6.02
CA GLU A 209 -1.92 22.06 -7.01
C GLU A 209 -1.40 20.68 -7.47
N THR A 210 -1.47 19.67 -6.60
CA THR A 210 -0.86 18.34 -6.85
C THR A 210 -1.84 17.32 -7.44
N PHE A 211 -3.11 17.34 -7.03
CA PHE A 211 -4.07 16.28 -7.33
C PHE A 211 -5.31 16.80 -8.07
N PRO A 212 -5.46 16.49 -9.37
CA PRO A 212 -6.63 16.90 -10.15
C PRO A 212 -7.97 16.49 -9.54
N ALA A 213 -8.07 15.26 -8.99
CA ALA A 213 -9.30 14.79 -8.34
C ALA A 213 -9.70 15.63 -7.10
N PHE A 214 -8.73 16.19 -6.38
CA PHE A 214 -9.00 17.12 -5.28
C PHE A 214 -9.42 18.48 -5.83
N ALA A 215 -8.71 18.99 -6.83
CA ALA A 215 -8.96 20.30 -7.43
C ALA A 215 -10.36 20.39 -8.05
N GLU A 216 -10.73 19.40 -8.86
CA GLU A 216 -12.05 19.30 -9.49
C GLU A 216 -13.17 19.26 -8.45
N ALA A 217 -13.00 18.47 -7.39
CA ALA A 217 -13.98 18.35 -6.32
C ALA A 217 -14.11 19.65 -5.50
N LEU A 218 -12.99 20.32 -5.21
CA LEU A 218 -13.02 21.60 -4.50
C LEU A 218 -13.72 22.67 -5.34
N ASP A 219 -13.39 22.74 -6.63
CA ASP A 219 -13.97 23.70 -7.57
C ASP A 219 -15.48 23.49 -7.75
N GLU A 220 -15.92 22.23 -7.88
CA GLU A 220 -17.35 21.90 -7.93
C GLU A 220 -18.08 22.43 -6.69
N VAL A 221 -17.55 22.18 -5.48
CA VAL A 221 -18.21 22.61 -4.24
C VAL A 221 -18.18 24.13 -4.07
N CYS A 222 -17.05 24.79 -4.36
CA CYS A 222 -16.94 26.25 -4.29
C CYS A 222 -17.92 26.94 -5.25
N ALA A 223 -18.07 26.44 -6.49
CA ALA A 223 -19.01 27.01 -7.46
C ALA A 223 -20.47 27.03 -6.96
N HIS A 224 -20.87 26.05 -6.14
CA HIS A 224 -22.21 26.02 -5.53
C HIS A 224 -22.35 26.98 -4.33
N LEU A 225 -21.25 27.30 -3.65
CA LEU A 225 -21.24 28.09 -2.42
C LEU A 225 -20.99 29.57 -2.68
N ASP A 226 -20.23 29.91 -3.72
CA ASP A 226 -19.78 31.28 -3.99
C ASP A 226 -20.96 32.24 -4.24
N GLY A 227 -22.07 31.76 -4.82
CA GLY A 227 -23.29 32.55 -4.98
C GLY A 227 -24.03 32.88 -3.67
N LEU A 228 -23.62 32.27 -2.55
CA LEU A 228 -24.21 32.47 -1.22
C LEU A 228 -23.29 33.26 -0.28
N LEU A 229 -22.10 33.63 -0.75
CA LEU A 229 -21.06 34.31 0.04
C LEU A 229 -20.75 35.68 -0.55
N GLU A 230 -20.22 36.58 0.28
CA GLU A 230 -19.83 37.93 -0.16
C GLU A 230 -18.55 37.92 -1.01
N ARG A 231 -17.72 36.89 -0.84
CA ARG A 231 -16.47 36.65 -1.56
C ARG A 231 -16.37 35.19 -1.99
N PRO A 232 -15.69 34.89 -3.11
CA PRO A 232 -15.40 33.52 -3.50
C PRO A 232 -14.66 32.77 -2.38
N LEU A 233 -15.10 31.56 -2.09
CA LEU A 233 -14.62 30.78 -0.96
C LEU A 233 -13.13 30.44 -1.09
N LYS A 234 -12.67 30.11 -2.31
CA LYS A 234 -11.25 29.84 -2.57
C LYS A 234 -10.36 31.05 -2.31
N ASP A 235 -10.82 32.26 -2.64
CA ASP A 235 -10.06 33.50 -2.41
C ASP A 235 -9.88 33.76 -0.91
N VAL A 236 -10.86 33.38 -0.09
CA VAL A 236 -10.74 33.46 1.37
C VAL A 236 -9.84 32.35 1.91
N MET A 237 -10.02 31.10 1.47
CA MET A 237 -9.21 29.95 1.90
C MET A 237 -7.73 30.12 1.56
N PHE A 238 -7.44 30.63 0.36
CA PHE A 238 -6.11 30.84 -0.18
C PHE A 238 -5.67 32.31 -0.06
N GLY A 239 -6.42 33.14 0.67
CA GLY A 239 -6.03 34.51 0.94
C GLY A 239 -4.97 34.63 2.03
N THR A 240 -4.86 35.82 2.60
CA THR A 240 -3.99 36.12 3.75
C THR A 240 -4.76 36.51 5.01
N ASP A 241 -6.08 36.68 4.91
CA ASP A 241 -6.94 37.16 5.99
C ASP A 241 -7.50 35.99 6.80
N ALA A 242 -6.77 35.60 7.84
CA ALA A 242 -7.17 34.52 8.73
C ALA A 242 -8.45 34.85 9.51
N ASP A 243 -8.62 36.10 9.94
CA ASP A 243 -9.78 36.52 10.73
C ASP A 243 -11.08 36.37 9.92
N LEU A 244 -11.04 36.70 8.62
CA LEU A 244 -12.16 36.47 7.71
C LEU A 244 -12.51 34.98 7.59
N LEU A 245 -11.50 34.11 7.45
CA LEU A 245 -11.72 32.66 7.39
C LEU A 245 -12.28 32.11 8.72
N GLU A 246 -11.91 32.69 9.86
CA GLU A 246 -12.42 32.30 11.18
C GLU A 246 -13.89 32.67 11.41
N GLN A 247 -14.42 33.61 10.63
CA GLN A 247 -15.85 33.91 10.68
C GLN A 247 -16.65 32.68 10.27
N THR A 248 -17.64 32.31 11.08
CA THR A 248 -18.48 31.11 10.85
C THR A 248 -19.07 31.03 9.44
N GLY A 249 -19.37 32.19 8.83
CA GLY A 249 -19.86 32.27 7.46
C GLY A 249 -18.90 31.74 6.40
N TYR A 250 -17.59 31.80 6.64
CA TYR A 250 -16.57 31.21 5.75
C TYR A 250 -15.97 29.91 6.31
N ALA A 251 -15.78 29.81 7.63
CA ALA A 251 -15.19 28.63 8.25
C ALA A 251 -15.97 27.34 7.93
N GLN A 252 -17.31 27.35 8.04
CA GLN A 252 -18.12 26.15 7.82
C GLN A 252 -18.16 25.73 6.34
N PRO A 253 -18.43 26.63 5.37
CA PRO A 253 -18.35 26.29 3.96
C PRO A 253 -16.96 25.81 3.54
N ALA A 254 -15.90 26.45 4.05
CA ALA A 254 -14.54 26.10 3.70
C ALA A 254 -14.15 24.69 4.19
N LEU A 255 -14.50 24.35 5.43
CA LEU A 255 -14.29 23.01 5.97
C LEU A 255 -15.08 21.96 5.20
N PHE A 256 -16.36 22.24 4.89
CA PHE A 256 -17.18 21.35 4.07
C PHE A 256 -16.56 21.10 2.69
N ALA A 257 -16.11 22.16 2.01
CA ALA A 257 -15.51 22.06 0.68
C ALA A 257 -14.21 21.23 0.70
N VAL A 258 -13.32 21.49 1.66
CA VAL A 258 -12.07 20.73 1.83
C VAL A 258 -12.36 19.27 2.17
N GLU A 259 -13.30 18.99 3.06
CA GLU A 259 -13.63 17.64 3.49
C GLU A 259 -14.23 16.78 2.37
N VAL A 260 -15.09 17.38 1.53
CA VAL A 260 -15.60 16.72 0.33
C VAL A 260 -14.47 16.45 -0.66
N ALA A 261 -13.59 17.44 -0.89
CA ALA A 261 -12.44 17.27 -1.78
C ALA A 261 -11.46 16.18 -1.28
N LEU A 262 -11.18 16.13 0.03
CA LEU A 262 -10.38 15.07 0.65
C LEU A 262 -11.02 13.68 0.48
N TYR A 263 -12.34 13.60 0.64
CA TYR A 263 -13.07 12.35 0.42
C TYR A 263 -12.96 11.88 -1.03
N ARG A 264 -13.13 12.78 -2.01
CA ARG A 264 -12.99 12.47 -3.44
C ARG A 264 -11.56 12.06 -3.80
N LEU A 265 -10.56 12.72 -3.21
CA LEU A 265 -9.17 12.33 -3.36
C LEU A 265 -8.93 10.89 -2.84
N ALA A 266 -9.40 10.56 -1.65
CA ALA A 266 -9.26 9.20 -1.11
C ALA A 266 -9.99 8.15 -1.98
N GLU A 267 -11.19 8.47 -2.48
CA GLU A 267 -11.93 7.62 -3.41
C GLU A 267 -11.17 7.37 -4.72
N SER A 268 -10.45 8.37 -5.23
CA SER A 268 -9.59 8.24 -6.43
C SER A 268 -8.44 7.23 -6.25
N PHE A 269 -8.00 7.01 -5.01
CA PHE A 269 -7.03 5.96 -4.66
C PHE A 269 -7.69 4.61 -4.34
N GLY A 270 -9.00 4.48 -4.55
CA GLY A 270 -9.75 3.25 -4.29
C GLY A 270 -10.18 3.04 -2.84
N VAL A 271 -9.99 4.04 -1.96
CA VAL A 271 -10.43 3.95 -0.56
C VAL A 271 -11.96 4.03 -0.50
N ARG A 272 -12.60 3.01 0.06
CA ARG A 272 -14.07 2.90 0.16
C ARG A 272 -14.51 2.76 1.62
N PRO A 273 -14.88 3.87 2.29
CA PRO A 273 -15.42 3.81 3.65
C PRO A 273 -16.75 3.05 3.71
N GLU A 274 -16.94 2.25 4.75
CA GLU A 274 -18.20 1.53 5.01
C GLU A 274 -19.11 2.28 5.98
N ILE A 275 -18.53 3.16 6.78
CA ILE A 275 -19.21 3.97 7.79
C ILE A 275 -18.74 5.42 7.67
N ALA A 276 -19.65 6.38 7.84
CA ALA A 276 -19.32 7.80 7.95
C ALA A 276 -19.91 8.38 9.24
N GLY A 277 -19.16 9.24 9.93
CA GLY A 277 -19.59 9.92 11.14
C GLY A 277 -18.95 11.31 11.29
N ASP A 278 -19.55 12.14 12.13
CA ASP A 278 -18.95 13.39 12.62
C ASP A 278 -18.48 13.13 14.07
N ARG A 279 -17.51 13.90 14.56
CA ARG A 279 -16.92 13.85 15.91
C ARG A 279 -17.97 13.89 17.04
N ARG A 280 -19.24 14.17 16.74
CA ARG A 280 -20.37 14.15 17.67
C ARG A 280 -21.19 12.86 17.76
N ARG A 281 -21.02 11.84 16.89
CA ARG A 281 -21.56 10.45 17.03
C ARG A 281 -21.35 9.62 15.73
N PRO A 282 -21.05 8.31 15.82
CA PRO A 282 -21.21 7.39 14.68
C PRO A 282 -22.70 7.26 14.32
N LEU A 283 -23.05 7.41 13.04
CA LEU A 283 -24.41 7.20 12.56
C LEU A 283 -24.62 5.70 12.28
N ASP A 284 -25.26 4.98 13.20
CA ASP A 284 -25.76 3.63 12.94
C ASP A 284 -26.90 3.70 11.92
N ARG A 285 -26.83 2.88 10.85
CA ARG A 285 -27.86 2.79 9.80
C ARG A 285 -29.13 2.06 10.27
N ARG A 286 -29.31 1.74 11.56
CA ARG A 286 -30.53 1.13 12.09
C ARG A 286 -31.10 1.86 13.31
N ALA A 287 -31.59 3.08 13.14
CA ALA A 287 -32.62 3.63 14.02
C ALA A 287 -33.32 4.82 13.37
N GLY A 288 -34.59 4.63 12.99
CA GLY A 288 -35.48 5.74 12.70
C GLY A 288 -35.84 6.47 13.99
N SER A 289 -35.34 7.69 14.19
CA SER A 289 -36.07 8.76 14.88
C SER A 289 -35.33 10.10 14.77
N ARG A 290 -36.14 11.16 14.71
CA ARG A 290 -35.82 12.53 14.30
C ARG A 290 -35.14 13.32 15.43
N VAL A 291 -34.00 13.96 15.17
CA VAL A 291 -33.63 15.29 15.72
C VAL A 291 -32.77 16.05 14.69
N ARG A 292 -33.07 17.35 14.54
CA ARG A 292 -32.57 18.28 13.52
C ARG A 292 -31.19 18.86 13.88
N SER A 293 -30.24 18.73 12.95
CA SER A 293 -29.09 19.60 12.63
C SER A 293 -28.19 18.74 11.73
N ARG A 294 -28.24 18.90 10.41
CA ARG A 294 -27.45 18.09 9.47
C ARG A 294 -26.96 18.96 8.32
N ALA A 295 -25.65 19.17 8.24
CA ALA A 295 -24.94 18.89 7.01
C ALA A 295 -24.46 17.45 7.16
N VAL A 296 -25.13 16.51 6.50
CA VAL A 296 -24.66 15.14 6.42
C VAL A 296 -24.64 14.83 4.94
N VAL A 297 -23.45 14.60 4.40
CA VAL A 297 -23.31 13.92 3.11
C VAL A 297 -23.79 12.49 3.33
N VAL A 298 -25.08 12.24 3.13
CA VAL A 298 -25.61 10.88 3.02
C VAL A 298 -25.49 10.47 1.55
N GLY A 299 -24.32 9.99 1.15
CA GLY A 299 -24.20 9.16 -0.04
C GLY A 299 -24.82 7.80 0.23
N GLY A 300 -26.08 7.62 -0.11
CA GLY A 300 -26.76 6.32 -0.06
C GLY A 300 -26.67 5.61 -1.40
N CYS A 301 -25.82 4.58 -1.51
CA CYS A 301 -25.97 3.59 -2.59
C CYS A 301 -27.19 2.72 -2.30
N GLY A 302 -28.22 2.82 -3.14
CA GLY A 302 -29.26 1.78 -3.25
C GLY A 302 -28.76 0.60 -4.09
N PRO A 303 -29.36 -0.60 -3.97
CA PRO A 303 -28.93 -1.83 -4.65
C PRO A 303 -29.10 -1.82 -6.18
N THR A 304 -29.57 -0.72 -6.77
CA THR A 304 -29.73 -0.55 -8.22
C THR A 304 -29.15 0.79 -8.68
N GLY A 305 -27.82 0.88 -8.71
CA GLY A 305 -27.04 1.63 -9.71
C GLY A 305 -27.30 3.11 -10.01
N GLY A 306 -28.10 3.85 -9.23
CA GLY A 306 -28.39 5.27 -9.48
C GLY A 306 -27.81 6.18 -8.39
N CYS A 307 -26.80 6.99 -8.73
CA CYS A 307 -26.20 7.97 -7.83
C CYS A 307 -26.92 9.32 -8.00
N THR A 308 -27.93 9.62 -7.19
CA THR A 308 -28.59 10.95 -7.18
C THR A 308 -27.87 11.88 -6.21
N ARG A 309 -27.23 12.92 -6.76
CA ARG A 309 -26.52 13.99 -6.05
C ARG A 309 -27.53 15.01 -5.52
N GLN A 310 -27.49 15.31 -4.22
CA GLN A 310 -28.15 16.51 -3.70
C GLN A 310 -27.36 17.04 -2.49
N VAL A 311 -26.85 18.26 -2.63
CA VAL A 311 -26.20 19.02 -1.55
C VAL A 311 -27.19 20.10 -1.15
N ASP A 312 -27.96 19.87 -0.08
CA ASP A 312 -28.85 20.88 0.47
C ASP A 312 -28.04 21.83 1.39
N ALA A 313 -27.90 23.08 0.97
CA ALA A 313 -27.27 24.14 1.78
C ALA A 313 -28.17 24.52 2.96
N VAL A 314 -27.59 24.59 4.18
CA VAL A 314 -28.29 25.02 5.40
C VAL A 314 -27.64 26.29 5.93
N THR A 315 -28.42 27.35 6.04
CA THR A 315 -28.04 28.59 6.74
C THR A 315 -28.17 28.39 8.25
N ALA A 316 -27.13 28.67 9.03
CA ALA A 316 -27.17 28.60 10.49
C ALA A 316 -26.76 29.94 11.14
N ARG A 317 -27.73 30.64 11.75
CA ARG A 317 -27.48 31.69 12.75
C ARG A 317 -27.58 31.09 14.15
N GLY A 318 -26.50 31.13 14.91
CA GLY A 318 -26.51 30.82 16.34
C GLY A 318 -25.12 30.74 16.96
N ARG A 319 -24.82 31.61 17.94
CA ARG A 319 -23.60 31.55 18.78
C ARG A 319 -23.67 30.34 19.71
N ARG A 320 -22.52 29.69 19.95
CA ARG A 320 -22.36 28.65 20.98
C ARG A 320 -21.02 28.80 21.68
N ASP A 321 -21.04 28.75 23.01
CA ASP A 321 -19.88 28.66 23.87
C ASP A 321 -19.60 27.20 24.25
N ALA A 322 -18.33 26.81 24.24
CA ALA A 322 -17.89 25.49 24.68
C ALA A 322 -17.88 25.42 26.21
N ARG A 323 -18.89 24.76 26.81
CA ARG A 323 -18.83 24.37 28.22
C ARG A 323 -18.20 22.98 28.35
N ARG A 324 -17.07 22.88 29.05
CA ARG A 324 -16.54 21.61 29.57
C ARG A 324 -17.51 21.06 30.62
N ALA A 325 -18.35 20.11 30.24
CA ALA A 325 -19.08 19.28 31.19
C ALA A 325 -18.34 17.92 31.29
N GLY A 326 -17.68 17.68 32.42
CA GLY A 326 -17.04 16.41 32.71
C GLY A 326 -18.10 15.31 32.84
N GLY A 327 -18.08 14.34 31.92
CA GLY A 327 -18.92 13.15 31.99
C GLY A 327 -18.50 12.27 33.16
N ARG A 328 -19.19 12.37 34.30
CA ARG A 328 -19.14 11.34 35.34
C ARG A 328 -20.02 10.17 34.89
N GLY A 329 -19.39 9.05 34.56
CA GLY A 329 -20.07 7.77 34.37
C GLY A 329 -20.80 7.39 35.65
N ARG A 330 -22.10 7.08 35.54
CA ARG A 330 -22.88 6.47 36.61
C ARG A 330 -22.63 4.96 36.59
N GLY A 331 -21.99 4.44 37.63
CA GLY A 331 -22.07 3.02 37.98
C GLY A 331 -23.45 2.68 38.56
N PRO A 332 -23.90 1.41 38.48
CA PRO A 332 -25.22 1.03 38.97
C PRO A 332 -25.21 0.94 40.49
N SER A 333 -26.12 1.68 41.14
CA SER A 333 -26.41 1.55 42.57
C SER A 333 -27.59 0.61 42.76
N ALA A 334 -27.41 -0.38 43.64
CA ALA A 334 -28.44 -1.28 44.14
C ALA A 334 -29.35 -0.59 45.17
N ALA A 335 -30.60 -1.05 45.23
CA ALA A 335 -31.54 -0.94 46.36
C ALA A 335 -32.39 -2.23 46.31
N GLY A 336 -32.30 -3.15 47.28
CA GLY A 336 -33.05 -3.18 48.55
C GLY A 336 -34.38 -3.92 48.34
N GLY A 337 -34.84 -4.91 49.09
CA GLY A 337 -34.39 -5.69 50.24
C GLY A 337 -35.55 -6.62 50.63
N HIS A 338 -35.32 -7.82 51.16
CA HIS A 338 -36.29 -8.55 51.97
C HIS A 338 -35.60 -9.63 52.86
N GLU A 339 -35.85 -9.47 54.17
CA GLU A 339 -36.07 -10.46 55.24
C GLU A 339 -35.04 -11.57 55.61
N ARG A 340 -34.86 -11.70 56.94
CA ARG A 340 -34.02 -12.60 57.76
C ARG A 340 -34.63 -14.04 57.85
N PRO A 341 -34.08 -15.06 58.58
CA PRO A 341 -33.00 -15.07 59.60
C PRO A 341 -32.01 -16.27 59.67
N CYS A 342 -30.92 -16.03 60.43
CA CYS A 342 -30.16 -16.89 61.37
C CYS A 342 -29.93 -18.41 61.13
N ARG A 343 -28.65 -18.84 61.18
CA ARG A 343 -28.07 -19.92 62.05
C ARG A 343 -26.57 -20.09 61.69
N CYS A 344 -25.62 -19.83 62.61
CA CYS A 344 -25.06 -20.71 63.66
C CYS A 344 -23.85 -21.56 63.20
N GLY A 345 -22.72 -21.37 63.89
CA GLY A 345 -21.59 -22.31 64.00
C GLY A 345 -20.35 -21.88 63.21
N GLY A 346 -19.14 -21.73 63.76
CA GLY A 346 -18.64 -21.89 65.12
C GLY A 346 -17.11 -21.74 65.15
N ARG A 347 -16.58 -21.33 66.31
CA ARG A 347 -15.20 -21.51 66.85
C ARG A 347 -14.05 -20.83 66.10
N GLN A 348 -13.49 -19.75 66.64
CA GLN A 348 -12.36 -19.68 67.61
C GLN A 348 -10.98 -20.05 67.01
N ARG A 349 -10.23 -19.00 66.60
CA ARG A 349 -8.82 -18.59 66.94
C ARG A 349 -7.81 -19.65 67.50
N PRO A 350 -6.48 -19.39 67.50
CA PRO A 350 -5.62 -18.64 66.54
C PRO A 350 -4.13 -19.16 66.40
N ARG A 351 -3.35 -18.48 65.53
CA ARG A 351 -1.86 -18.28 65.53
C ARG A 351 -0.92 -19.46 65.09
N PRO A 352 0.38 -19.21 64.82
CA PRO A 352 0.98 -18.23 63.89
C PRO A 352 2.17 -18.81 63.06
N GLY A 353 2.68 -18.04 62.09
CA GLY A 353 4.12 -18.03 61.75
C GLY A 353 4.54 -18.61 60.39
N GLY A 354 5.55 -17.97 59.79
CA GLY A 354 6.54 -18.64 58.97
C GLY A 354 6.65 -18.22 57.50
N ALA A 355 7.48 -17.21 57.26
CA ALA A 355 8.49 -17.06 56.19
C ALA A 355 8.28 -17.70 54.79
N LEU A 356 8.28 -16.82 53.78
CA LEU A 356 9.17 -16.81 52.60
C LEU A 356 9.83 -18.14 52.17
N ARG A 357 9.48 -18.56 50.95
CA ARG A 357 10.42 -18.67 49.82
C ARG A 357 9.72 -18.32 48.53
#